data_AF-A0A7K7DTL8-F1
#
_entry.id   AF-A0A7K7DTL8-F1
#
_cell.length_a   1.000
_cell.length_b   1.000
_cell.length_c   1.000
_cell.angle_alpha   90.00
_cell.angle_beta   90.00
_cell.angle_gamma   90.00
#
_symmetry.space_group_name_H-M   'P 1'
#
loop_
_entity.id
_entity.type
_entity.pdbx_description
1 polymer ?
#
loop_
_entity_poly.entity_id
_entity_poly.type
_entity_poly.pdbx_seq_one_letter_code
_entity_poly.pdbx_strand_id
1 'polypeptide(L)'
;QSGFSLVMNHPACVNEIALSLNNKSARTKALVLELLAAVCLVRGGHDIILAAFDNFKEVCGEKNRFEKLMEYFRNEDTNIDFMVS
;
A
#
# COMPACT_ATOMS: atom_id res chain seq x y z
N GLN A 1 15.42 -17.46 10.17
CA GLN A 1 14.66 -16.86 9.05
C GLN A 1 14.07 -15.56 9.54
N SER A 2 14.36 -14.41 8.93
CA SER A 2 13.84 -13.12 9.43
C SER A 2 12.34 -13.00 9.10
N GLY A 3 11.53 -12.46 10.02
CA GLY A 3 10.09 -12.33 9.84
C GLY A 3 9.70 -11.49 8.61
N PHE A 4 10.54 -10.54 8.22
CA PHE A 4 10.35 -9.72 7.02
C PHE A 4 10.39 -10.56 5.74
N SER A 5 11.31 -11.53 5.64
CA SER A 5 11.36 -12.43 4.49
C SER A 5 10.13 -13.34 4.42
N LEU A 6 9.54 -13.72 5.55
CA LEU A 6 8.31 -14.50 5.56
C LEU A 6 7.11 -13.68 5.04
N VAL A 7 7.02 -12.41 5.39
CA VAL A 7 5.99 -11.49 4.89
C VAL A 7 6.09 -11.34 3.36
N MET A 8 7.30 -11.09 2.83
CA MET A 8 7.49 -10.92 1.38
C MET A 8 7.20 -12.19 0.57
N ASN A 9 7.51 -13.36 1.14
CA ASN A 9 7.30 -14.64 0.46
C ASN A 9 5.86 -15.15 0.59
N HIS A 10 5.05 -14.57 1.47
CA HIS A 10 3.66 -14.98 1.64
C HIS A 10 2.80 -14.36 0.52
N PRO A 11 2.12 -15.18 -0.31
CA PRO A 11 1.54 -14.74 -1.58
C PRO A 11 0.44 -13.69 -1.45
N ALA A 12 -0.24 -13.61 -0.31
CA ALA A 12 -1.31 -12.66 -0.06
C ALA A 12 -0.94 -11.53 0.92
N CYS A 13 0.19 -11.63 1.64
CA CYS A 13 0.38 -10.78 2.83
C CYS A 13 0.52 -9.30 2.45
N VAL A 14 1.33 -8.99 1.44
CA VAL A 14 1.51 -7.61 0.96
C VAL A 14 0.24 -7.09 0.28
N ASN A 15 -0.54 -7.95 -0.39
CA ASN A 15 -1.82 -7.58 -1.00
C ASN A 15 -2.83 -7.11 0.06
N GLU A 16 -2.96 -7.84 1.17
CA GLU A 16 -3.85 -7.47 2.28
C GLU A 16 -3.41 -6.17 2.97
N ILE A 17 -2.09 -5.94 3.08
CA ILE A 17 -1.56 -4.65 3.56
C ILE A 17 -1.96 -3.53 2.60
N ALA A 18 -1.83 -3.72 1.28
CA ALA A 18 -2.26 -2.72 0.30
C ALA A 18 -3.78 -2.46 0.35
N LEU A 19 -4.62 -3.49 0.48
CA LEU A 19 -6.07 -3.32 0.61
C LEU A 19 -6.49 -2.54 1.85
N SER A 20 -5.68 -2.60 2.91
CA SER A 20 -5.89 -1.83 4.15
C SER A 20 -5.81 -0.32 3.96
N LEU A 21 -5.30 0.16 2.82
CA LEU A 21 -5.33 1.57 2.41
C LEU A 21 -6.78 2.12 2.28
N ASN A 22 -7.79 1.26 2.04
CA ASN A 22 -9.19 1.67 2.00
C ASN A 22 -9.76 2.05 3.39
N ASN A 23 -8.99 1.92 4.47
CA ASN A 23 -9.45 2.30 5.80
C ASN A 23 -9.71 3.81 5.90
N LYS A 24 -10.79 4.22 6.58
CA LYS A 24 -11.16 5.63 6.73
C LYS A 24 -10.14 6.43 7.56
N SER A 25 -9.42 5.78 8.47
CA SER A 25 -8.43 6.41 9.35
C SER A 25 -7.19 6.85 8.56
N ALA A 26 -6.93 8.15 8.48
CA ALA A 26 -5.71 8.71 7.87
C ALA A 26 -4.43 8.12 8.49
N ARG A 27 -4.41 7.95 9.83
CA ARG A 27 -3.30 7.29 10.53
C ARG A 27 -3.05 5.86 10.03
N THR A 28 -4.12 5.10 9.77
CA THR A 28 -3.97 3.73 9.25
C THR A 28 -3.41 3.76 7.84
N LYS A 29 -3.89 4.68 6.98
CA LYS A 29 -3.35 4.82 5.63
C LYS A 29 -1.86 5.20 5.63
N ALA A 30 -1.45 6.14 6.49
CA ALA A 30 -0.05 6.54 6.64
C ALA A 30 0.84 5.35 7.00
N LEU A 31 0.47 4.59 8.03
CA LEU A 31 1.22 3.39 8.43
C LEU A 31 1.28 2.32 7.32
N VAL A 32 0.19 2.15 6.57
CA VAL A 32 0.18 1.25 5.41
C VAL A 32 1.19 1.71 4.36
N LEU A 33 1.22 3.01 4.04
CA LEU A 33 2.17 3.56 3.07
C LEU A 33 3.62 3.43 3.54
N GLU A 34 3.91 3.69 4.82
CA GLU A 34 5.25 3.50 5.40
C GLU A 34 5.71 2.03 5.27
N LEU A 35 4.82 1.07 5.56
CA LEU A 35 5.13 -0.36 5.44
C LEU A 35 5.37 -0.77 3.98
N LEU A 36 4.53 -0.32 3.05
CA LEU A 36 4.67 -0.61 1.63
C LEU A 36 5.95 0.02 1.06
N ALA A 37 6.31 1.23 1.49
CA ALA A 37 7.55 1.90 1.13
C ALA A 37 8.78 1.11 1.63
N ALA A 38 8.75 0.61 2.87
CA ALA A 38 9.82 -0.22 3.41
C ALA A 38 10.01 -1.53 2.61
N VAL A 39 8.92 -2.15 2.16
CA VAL A 39 8.97 -3.32 1.25
C VAL A 39 9.50 -2.91 -0.13
N CYS A 40 9.06 -1.78 -0.67
CA CYS A 40 9.48 -1.29 -2.00
C CYS A 40 11.01 -1.11 -2.11
N LEU A 41 11.66 -0.65 -1.03
CA LEU A 41 13.08 -0.31 -1.00
C LEU A 41 14.03 -1.51 -0.94
N VAL A 42 13.53 -2.72 -0.63
CA VAL A 42 14.40 -3.91 -0.59
C VAL A 42 14.51 -4.58 -1.96
N ARG A 43 15.58 -5.37 -2.16
CA ARG A 43 15.83 -6.06 -3.43
C ARG A 43 14.65 -6.98 -3.81
N GLY A 44 14.05 -6.74 -4.96
CA GLY A 44 12.89 -7.49 -5.47
C GLY A 44 11.55 -7.06 -4.89
N GLY A 45 11.52 -6.12 -3.94
CA GLY A 45 10.29 -5.64 -3.31
C GLY A 45 9.44 -4.77 -4.23
N HIS A 46 10.05 -4.04 -5.16
CA HIS A 46 9.33 -3.20 -6.13
C HIS A 46 8.32 -4.00 -6.97
N ASP A 47 8.70 -5.19 -7.46
CA ASP A 47 7.80 -6.05 -8.23
C ASP A 47 6.64 -6.58 -7.38
N ILE A 48 6.90 -6.86 -6.10
CA ILE A 48 5.88 -7.29 -5.13
C ILE A 48 4.87 -6.16 -4.90
N ILE A 49 5.33 -4.91 -4.75
CA ILE A 49 4.46 -3.74 -4.57
C ILE A 49 3.60 -3.52 -5.83
N LEU A 50 4.18 -3.60 -7.02
CA LEU A 50 3.40 -3.48 -8.25
C LEU A 50 2.32 -4.56 -8.37
N ALA A 51 2.66 -5.82 -8.07
CA ALA A 51 1.70 -6.92 -8.06
C ALA A 51 0.58 -6.71 -7.03
N ALA A 52 0.91 -6.19 -5.84
CA ALA A 52 -0.09 -5.86 -4.83
C ALA A 52 -1.04 -4.75 -5.28
N PHE A 53 -0.55 -3.73 -6.01
CA PHE A 53 -1.41 -2.69 -6.58
C PHE A 53 -2.16 -3.10 -7.85
N ASP A 54 -1.68 -4.11 -8.59
CA ASP A 54 -2.48 -4.78 -9.62
C ASP A 54 -3.67 -5.53 -8.99
N ASN A 55 -3.44 -6.26 -7.90
CA ASN A 55 -4.52 -6.88 -7.12
C ASN A 55 -5.47 -5.83 -6.53
N PHE A 56 -4.93 -4.76 -5.95
CA PHE A 56 -5.74 -3.66 -5.42
C PHE A 56 -6.66 -3.08 -6.49
N LYS A 57 -6.14 -2.82 -7.69
CA LYS A 57 -6.91 -2.32 -8.83
C LYS A 57 -8.09 -3.24 -9.16
N GLU A 58 -7.85 -4.55 -9.30
CA GLU A 58 -8.90 -5.53 -9.62
C GLU A 58 -9.95 -5.62 -8.52
N VAL A 59 -9.53 -5.74 -7.26
CA VAL A 59 -10.43 -5.91 -6.11
C VAL A 59 -11.22 -4.63 -5.82
N CYS A 60 -10.61 -3.46 -5.99
CA CYS A 60 -11.24 -2.16 -5.72
C CYS A 60 -12.00 -1.59 -6.92
N GLY A 61 -11.90 -2.21 -8.09
CA GLY A 61 -12.54 -1.76 -9.32
C GLY A 61 -11.94 -0.47 -9.89
N GLU A 62 -10.63 -0.24 -9.72
CA GLU A 62 -9.96 0.92 -10.30
C GLU A 62 -9.78 0.78 -11.82
N LYS A 63 -9.85 1.89 -12.56
CA LYS A 63 -9.56 1.87 -14.00
C LYS A 63 -8.06 1.80 -14.24
N ASN A 64 -7.30 2.57 -13.47
CA ASN A 64 -5.85 2.60 -13.48
C ASN A 64 -5.31 2.23 -12.11
N ARG A 65 -4.10 1.65 -12.05
CA ARG A 65 -3.42 1.46 -10.76
C ARG A 65 -3.27 2.80 -10.03
N PHE A 66 -3.38 2.76 -8.70
CA PHE A 66 -3.16 3.89 -7.79
C PHE A 66 -4.23 4.99 -7.89
N GLU A 67 -5.34 4.76 -8.58
CA GLU A 67 -6.37 5.79 -8.79
C GLU A 67 -6.96 6.29 -7.46
N LYS A 68 -7.37 5.39 -6.57
CA LYS A 68 -7.88 5.73 -5.23
C LYS A 68 -6.79 6.28 -4.33
N LEU A 69 -5.56 5.80 -4.46
CA LEU A 69 -4.43 6.37 -3.71
C LEU A 69 -4.30 7.87 -4.02
N MET A 70 -4.35 8.24 -5.30
CA MET A 70 -4.31 9.64 -5.74
C MET A 70 -5.55 10.42 -5.29
N GLU A 71 -6.72 9.77 -5.23
CA GLU A 71 -7.93 10.37 -4.66
C GLU A 71 -7.77 10.69 -3.16
N TYR A 72 -7.19 9.77 -2.38
CA TYR A 72 -6.95 9.98 -0.95
C TYR A 72 -6.00 11.15 -0.71
N PHE A 73 -4.90 11.23 -1.46
CA PHE A 73 -3.98 12.37 -1.38
C PHE A 73 -4.63 13.69 -1.79
N ARG A 74 -5.51 13.69 -2.78
CA ARG A 74 -6.19 14.91 -3.25
C ARG A 74 -7.22 15.44 -2.25
N ASN A 75 -7.88 14.54 -1.53
CA ASN A 75 -9.03 14.87 -0.69
C ASN A 75 -8.69 15.00 0.80
N GLU A 76 -7.48 14.60 1.25
CA GLU A 76 -7.04 14.79 2.63
C GLU A 76 -6.36 16.16 2.84
N ASP A 77 -7.16 17.21 3.07
CA ASP A 77 -6.66 18.57 3.38
C ASP A 77 -6.16 18.75 4.83
N THR A 78 -6.38 17.78 5.72
CA THR A 78 -6.24 17.97 7.18
C THR A 78 -5.22 17.06 7.87
N ASN A 79 -4.62 16.08 7.17
CA ASN A 79 -3.66 15.14 7.77
C ASN A 79 -2.28 15.21 7.10
N ILE A 80 -1.41 16.07 7.63
CA ILE A 80 -0.06 16.31 7.11
C ILE A 80 0.78 15.02 7.15
N ASP A 81 0.66 14.21 8.21
CA ASP A 81 1.45 12.97 8.35
C ASP A 81 1.12 11.98 7.23
N PHE A 82 -0.15 11.83 6.85
CA PHE A 82 -0.55 11.00 5.71
C PHE A 82 -0.02 11.55 4.38
N MET A 83 -0.04 12.87 4.18
CA MET A 83 0.46 13.49 2.95
C MET A 83 1.98 13.38 2.76
N VAL A 84 2.74 13.28 3.87
CA VAL A 84 4.21 13.19 3.87
C VAL A 84 4.70 11.73 3.80
N SER A 85 3.82 10.77 4.09
CA SER A 85 4.08 9.32 4.00
C SER A 85 4.14 8.85 2.54
#